data_AF-A0A8S8YRP2-F1
#
_entry.id   AF-A0A8S8YRP2-F1
#
_cell.length_a   1.000
_cell.length_b   1.000
_cell.length_c   1.000
_cell.angle_alpha   90.00
_cell.angle_beta   90.00
_cell.angle_gamma   90.00
#
_symmetry.space_group_name_H-M   'P 1'
#
loop_
_entity.id
_entity.type
_entity.pdbx_description
1 polymer ?
#
loop_
_entity_poly.entity_id
_entity_poly.type
_entity_poly.pdbx_seq_one_letter_code
_entity_poly.pdbx_strand_id
1 'polypeptide(L)'
;MRLGHIDRIRAIAVLCMVEVHTAAIVPPQGITVGHPAAFVAAAFGGMAAPLFVTISGWGMYRSASRRVEEGHTSDQWARWIIPRVALLCLCQLTVNVLLNVERGGRFEWHTPGVLTLLAISAAICPIFVRTSKSLRSLLMLTLCASPLILGGNAGQDLSWFERVDAANVEDWVARLLWNGTYPVLPWMFFVILGTLLHDFTHEPRIRERGIVLGVIATSATIVISVIEDVDWALTSGDAVLTFFPASMPFLVVSATVVAILMRLLEGSEVSGGNP
;
A
#
# COMPACT_ATOMS: atom_id res chain seq x y z
N MET A 1 -18.03 13.13 -13.16
CA MET A 1 -16.95 14.13 -12.99
C MET A 1 -15.60 13.42 -12.82
N ARG A 2 -14.60 13.76 -13.64
CA ARG A 2 -13.20 13.31 -13.49
C ARG A 2 -12.55 14.18 -12.40
N LEU A 3 -11.87 13.57 -11.43
CA LEU A 3 -11.25 14.28 -10.32
C LEU A 3 -9.77 14.46 -10.62
N GLY A 4 -9.31 15.70 -10.79
CA GLY A 4 -7.94 16.01 -11.21
C GLY A 4 -6.91 15.61 -10.16
N HIS A 5 -7.24 15.76 -8.87
CA HIS A 5 -6.37 15.32 -7.78
C HIS A 5 -6.07 13.82 -7.80
N ILE A 6 -7.02 12.96 -8.19
CA ILE A 6 -6.78 11.51 -8.28
C ILE A 6 -5.76 11.18 -9.37
N ASP A 7 -5.82 11.87 -10.50
CA ASP A 7 -4.84 11.68 -11.57
C ASP A 7 -3.45 12.20 -11.19
N ARG A 8 -3.38 13.32 -10.44
CA ARG A 8 -2.12 13.85 -9.89
C ARG A 8 -1.45 12.86 -8.94
N ILE A 9 -2.23 12.23 -8.04
CA ILE A 9 -1.66 11.25 -7.09
C ILE A 9 -1.22 9.98 -7.82
N ARG A 10 -1.95 9.54 -8.85
CA ARG A 10 -1.49 8.43 -9.69
C ARG A 10 -0.16 8.73 -10.35
N ALA A 11 0.01 9.95 -10.88
CA ALA A 11 1.28 10.37 -11.46
C ALA A 11 2.41 10.36 -10.42
N ILE A 12 2.17 10.86 -9.21
CA ILE A 12 3.14 10.81 -8.10
C ILE A 12 3.49 9.36 -7.75
N ALA A 13 2.49 8.47 -7.63
CA ALA A 13 2.72 7.06 -7.33
C ALA A 13 3.58 6.38 -8.41
N VAL A 14 3.35 6.69 -9.69
CA VAL A 14 4.17 6.18 -10.80
C VAL A 14 5.59 6.74 -10.73
N LEU A 15 5.78 8.02 -10.42
CA LEU A 15 7.11 8.62 -10.26
C LEU A 15 7.89 7.95 -9.12
N CYS A 16 7.27 7.75 -7.96
CA CYS A 16 7.87 7.00 -6.85
C CYS A 16 8.20 5.55 -7.24
N MET A 17 7.34 4.90 -8.04
CA MET A 17 7.56 3.53 -8.51
C MET A 17 8.73 3.45 -9.50
N VAL A 18 8.89 4.43 -10.40
CA VAL A 18 10.03 4.50 -11.31
C VAL A 18 11.30 4.73 -10.51
N GLU A 19 11.30 5.69 -9.59
CA GLU A 19 12.43 6.02 -8.73
C GLU A 19 12.94 4.78 -7.97
N VAL A 20 12.07 4.04 -7.26
CA VAL A 20 12.52 2.88 -6.47
C VAL A 20 13.12 1.76 -7.33
N HIS A 21 12.59 1.53 -8.53
CA HIS A 21 13.18 0.54 -9.43
C HIS A 21 14.47 1.03 -10.08
N THR A 22 14.57 2.32 -10.42
CA THR A 22 15.81 2.91 -10.92
C THR A 22 16.89 2.84 -9.86
N ALA A 23 16.60 3.21 -8.60
CA ALA A 23 17.54 3.09 -7.49
C ALA A 23 17.94 1.63 -7.20
N ALA A 24 17.05 0.67 -7.45
CA ALA A 24 17.32 -0.75 -7.29
C ALA A 24 18.23 -1.34 -8.39
N ILE A 25 18.17 -0.81 -9.62
CA ILE A 25 18.94 -1.27 -10.79
C ILE A 25 20.27 -0.50 -10.90
N VAL A 26 20.26 0.82 -10.65
CA VAL A 26 21.40 1.72 -10.76
C VAL A 26 21.57 2.43 -9.41
N PRO A 27 22.16 1.77 -8.40
CA PRO A 27 22.36 2.39 -7.10
C PRO A 27 23.34 3.56 -7.23
N PRO A 28 23.05 4.72 -6.60
CA PRO A 28 23.93 5.86 -6.66
C PRO A 28 25.28 5.55 -5.98
N GLN A 29 26.38 5.81 -6.69
CA GLN A 29 27.74 5.58 -6.16
C GLN A 29 28.17 6.73 -5.23
N GLY A 30 28.80 6.39 -4.10
CA GLY A 30 29.38 7.38 -3.18
C GLY A 30 28.40 8.05 -2.21
N ILE A 31 27.14 7.61 -2.16
CA ILE A 31 26.13 8.10 -1.20
C ILE A 31 26.02 7.08 -0.05
N THR A 32 26.38 7.49 1.17
CA THR A 32 26.19 6.66 2.38
C THR A 32 24.74 6.71 2.88
N VAL A 33 24.32 5.73 3.67
CA VAL A 33 22.94 5.62 4.21
C VAL A 33 22.52 6.88 4.98
N GLY A 34 23.46 7.54 5.67
CA GLY A 34 23.22 8.79 6.40
C GLY A 34 23.16 10.05 5.54
N HIS A 35 23.34 9.96 4.22
CA HIS A 35 23.27 11.13 3.35
C HIS A 35 21.81 11.57 3.15
N PRO A 36 21.47 12.87 3.28
CA PRO A 36 20.11 13.36 3.15
C PRO A 36 19.40 12.94 1.85
N ALA A 37 20.14 12.84 0.74
CA ALA A 37 19.59 12.37 -0.53
C ALA A 37 19.19 10.88 -0.52
N ALA A 38 19.93 10.01 0.19
CA ALA A 38 19.56 8.60 0.34
C ALA A 38 18.29 8.44 1.18
N PHE A 39 18.16 9.23 2.24
CA PHE A 39 16.95 9.27 3.05
C PHE A 39 15.72 9.72 2.24
N VAL A 40 15.86 10.79 1.44
CA VAL A 40 14.77 11.28 0.58
C VAL A 40 14.38 10.26 -0.50
N ALA A 41 15.37 9.64 -1.15
CA ALA A 41 15.12 8.57 -2.13
C ALA A 41 14.40 7.37 -1.50
N ALA A 42 14.88 6.90 -0.33
CA ALA A 42 14.24 5.82 0.41
C ALA A 42 12.80 6.17 0.84
N ALA A 43 12.55 7.42 1.22
CA ALA A 43 11.21 7.90 1.57
C ALA A 43 10.26 7.90 0.35
N PHE A 44 10.73 8.34 -0.82
CA PHE A 44 9.93 8.29 -2.05
C PHE A 44 9.64 6.84 -2.46
N GLY A 45 10.66 5.98 -2.48
CA GLY A 45 10.50 4.58 -2.84
C GLY A 45 9.60 3.82 -1.88
N GLY A 46 9.72 4.07 -0.57
CA GLY A 46 8.85 3.50 0.47
C GLY A 46 7.40 3.97 0.38
N MET A 47 7.13 5.12 -0.24
CA MET A 47 5.77 5.65 -0.42
C MET A 47 5.08 5.18 -1.70
N ALA A 48 5.81 4.60 -2.67
CA ALA A 48 5.27 4.19 -3.95
C ALA A 48 4.10 3.20 -3.81
N ALA A 49 4.32 2.11 -3.07
CA ALA A 49 3.31 1.08 -2.90
C ALA A 49 2.12 1.53 -2.01
N PRO A 50 2.31 2.19 -0.85
CA PRO A 50 1.19 2.77 -0.09
C PRO A 50 0.27 3.66 -0.94
N LEU A 51 0.84 4.58 -1.74
CA LEU A 51 0.08 5.44 -2.63
C LEU A 51 -0.69 4.62 -3.67
N PHE A 52 -0.01 3.69 -4.34
CA PHE A 52 -0.63 2.90 -5.41
C PHE A 52 -1.77 2.01 -4.90
N VAL A 53 -1.56 1.32 -3.77
CA VAL A 53 -2.56 0.45 -3.15
C VAL A 53 -3.76 1.25 -2.64
N THR A 54 -3.54 2.39 -1.98
CA THR A 54 -4.63 3.25 -1.51
C THR A 54 -5.45 3.84 -2.65
N ILE A 55 -4.82 4.36 -3.70
CA ILE A 55 -5.55 4.89 -4.86
C ILE A 55 -6.31 3.78 -5.59
N SER A 56 -5.72 2.59 -5.69
CA SER A 56 -6.38 1.44 -6.28
C SER A 56 -7.64 1.07 -5.48
N GLY A 57 -7.52 0.98 -4.15
CA GLY A 57 -8.66 0.77 -3.24
C GLY A 57 -9.75 1.83 -3.40
N TRP A 58 -9.37 3.12 -3.41
CA TRP A 58 -10.27 4.24 -3.66
C TRP A 58 -11.00 4.13 -5.00
N GLY A 59 -10.26 3.86 -6.08
CA GLY A 59 -10.78 3.80 -7.44
C GLY A 59 -11.69 2.60 -7.68
N MET A 60 -11.32 1.44 -7.15
CA MET A 60 -12.15 0.22 -7.20
C MET A 60 -13.43 0.42 -6.41
N TYR A 61 -13.35 0.95 -5.19
CA TYR A 61 -14.51 1.19 -4.34
C TYR A 61 -15.49 2.19 -4.97
N ARG A 62 -14.99 3.29 -5.55
CA ARG A 62 -15.83 4.24 -6.32
C ARG A 62 -16.55 3.55 -7.49
N SER A 63 -15.80 2.76 -8.26
CA SER A 63 -16.31 2.07 -9.45
C SER A 63 -17.30 0.96 -9.09
N ALA A 64 -17.12 0.29 -7.96
CA ALA A 64 -18.02 -0.70 -7.41
C ALA A 64 -19.28 -0.06 -6.82
N SER A 65 -19.15 1.07 -6.11
CA SER A 65 -20.30 1.78 -5.52
C SER A 65 -21.31 2.21 -6.59
N ARG A 66 -20.82 2.79 -7.69
CA ARG A 66 -21.66 3.14 -8.85
C ARG A 66 -22.39 1.92 -9.44
N ARG A 67 -21.77 0.74 -9.44
CA ARG A 67 -22.39 -0.49 -9.98
C ARG A 67 -23.48 -1.05 -9.07
N VAL A 68 -23.33 -0.85 -7.76
CA VAL A 68 -24.40 -1.13 -6.79
C VAL A 68 -25.59 -0.20 -7.05
N GLU A 69 -25.34 1.10 -7.25
CA GLU A 69 -26.37 2.09 -7.58
C GLU A 69 -27.08 1.80 -8.92
N GLU A 70 -26.32 1.37 -9.94
CA GLU A 70 -26.85 0.96 -11.25
C GLU A 70 -27.55 -0.41 -11.23
N GLY A 71 -27.55 -1.13 -10.10
CA GLY A 71 -28.25 -2.41 -9.96
C GLY A 71 -27.64 -3.57 -10.75
N HIS A 72 -26.31 -3.63 -10.89
CA HIS A 72 -25.62 -4.64 -11.72
C HIS A 72 -25.90 -6.07 -11.26
N THR A 73 -26.20 -6.96 -12.21
CA THR A 73 -26.40 -8.40 -11.99
C THR A 73 -25.07 -9.12 -11.72
N SER A 74 -25.13 -10.34 -11.17
CA SER A 74 -23.93 -11.14 -10.87
C SER A 74 -23.04 -11.39 -12.10
N ASP A 75 -23.62 -11.57 -13.29
CA ASP A 75 -22.88 -11.72 -14.54
C ASP A 75 -22.15 -10.43 -14.94
N GLN A 76 -22.77 -9.26 -14.76
CA GLN A 76 -22.14 -7.97 -15.02
C GLN A 76 -20.98 -7.70 -14.05
N TRP A 77 -21.12 -8.09 -12.78
CA TRP A 77 -20.01 -8.07 -11.81
C TRP A 77 -18.87 -8.99 -12.23
N ALA A 78 -19.17 -10.23 -12.64
CA ALA A 78 -18.16 -11.19 -13.08
C ALA A 78 -17.38 -10.67 -14.30
N ARG A 79 -18.07 -10.16 -15.32
CA ARG A 79 -17.45 -9.55 -16.52
C ARG A 79 -16.61 -8.32 -16.20
N TRP A 80 -16.88 -7.65 -15.09
CA TRP A 80 -16.09 -6.52 -14.62
C TRP A 80 -14.86 -6.98 -13.83
N ILE A 81 -15.00 -7.95 -12.93
CA ILE A 81 -13.92 -8.38 -12.02
C ILE A 81 -12.92 -9.31 -12.71
N ILE A 82 -13.40 -10.35 -13.40
CA ILE A 82 -12.57 -11.43 -13.94
C ILE A 82 -11.45 -10.90 -14.84
N PRO A 83 -11.71 -10.02 -15.83
CA PRO A 83 -10.64 -9.53 -16.69
C PRO A 83 -9.56 -8.75 -15.94
N ARG A 84 -9.91 -8.04 -14.86
CA ARG A 84 -8.93 -7.30 -14.06
C ARG A 84 -8.07 -8.22 -13.22
N VAL A 85 -8.69 -9.19 -12.55
CA VAL A 85 -7.97 -10.20 -11.77
C VAL A 85 -7.01 -10.96 -12.69
N ALA A 86 -7.49 -11.42 -13.85
CA ALA A 86 -6.67 -12.12 -14.83
C ALA A 86 -5.51 -11.26 -15.32
N LEU A 87 -5.76 -9.99 -15.69
CA LEU A 87 -4.72 -9.07 -16.13
C LEU A 87 -3.68 -8.80 -15.03
N LEU A 88 -4.10 -8.57 -13.79
CA LEU A 88 -3.20 -8.31 -12.67
C LEU A 88 -2.33 -9.53 -12.37
N CYS A 89 -2.90 -10.74 -12.38
CA CYS A 89 -2.14 -11.98 -12.22
C CYS A 89 -1.15 -12.20 -13.37
N LEU A 90 -1.56 -11.93 -14.62
CA LEU A 90 -0.67 -12.03 -15.78
C LEU A 90 0.47 -11.01 -15.70
N CYS A 91 0.19 -9.77 -15.28
CA CYS A 91 1.21 -8.75 -15.06
C CYS A 91 2.16 -9.13 -13.92
N GLN A 92 1.66 -9.70 -12.81
CA GLN A 92 2.52 -10.21 -11.74
C GLN A 92 3.49 -11.26 -12.25
N LEU A 93 2.98 -12.28 -12.96
CA LEU A 93 3.80 -13.33 -13.55
C LEU A 93 4.84 -12.75 -14.52
N THR A 94 4.42 -11.81 -15.36
CA THR A 94 5.30 -11.15 -16.33
C THR A 94 6.44 -10.41 -15.63
N VAL A 95 6.12 -9.59 -14.61
CA VAL A 95 7.14 -8.86 -13.84
C VAL A 95 8.09 -9.83 -13.14
N ASN A 96 7.58 -10.89 -12.51
CA ASN A 96 8.42 -11.86 -11.83
C ASN A 96 9.35 -12.61 -12.79
N VAL A 97 8.89 -12.96 -13.99
CA VAL A 97 9.72 -13.65 -15.01
C VAL A 97 10.76 -12.71 -15.63
N LEU A 98 10.40 -11.45 -15.89
CA LEU A 98 11.32 -10.47 -16.47
C LEU A 98 12.39 -10.02 -15.46
N LEU A 99 12.01 -9.86 -14.20
CA LEU A 99 12.89 -9.47 -13.09
C LEU A 99 13.23 -10.67 -12.21
N ASN A 100 13.41 -11.84 -12.82
CA ASN A 100 13.74 -13.06 -12.11
C ASN A 100 15.16 -12.99 -11.52
N VAL A 101 15.35 -13.58 -10.33
CA VAL A 101 16.65 -13.58 -9.63
C VAL A 101 17.79 -14.20 -10.45
N GLU A 102 17.53 -15.23 -11.26
CA GLU A 102 18.55 -15.87 -12.13
C GLU A 102 19.10 -14.92 -13.21
N ARG A 103 18.38 -13.83 -13.50
CA ARG A 103 18.74 -12.81 -14.49
C ARG A 103 19.25 -11.52 -13.85
N GLY A 104 19.61 -11.56 -12.56
CA GLY A 104 20.01 -10.38 -11.78
C GLY A 104 18.83 -9.54 -11.29
N GLY A 105 17.62 -10.07 -11.35
CA GLY A 105 16.42 -9.45 -10.79
C GLY A 105 16.24 -9.72 -9.30
N ARG A 106 15.01 -9.53 -8.79
CA ARG A 106 14.70 -9.56 -7.36
C ARG A 106 13.53 -10.47 -6.97
N PHE A 107 12.91 -11.17 -7.91
CA PHE A 107 11.69 -11.95 -7.65
C PHE A 107 11.81 -13.37 -8.17
N GLU A 108 11.13 -14.31 -7.50
CA GLU A 108 10.86 -15.62 -8.09
C GLU A 108 9.57 -15.59 -8.90
N TRP A 109 9.50 -16.43 -9.94
CA TRP A 109 8.39 -16.41 -10.90
C TRP A 109 7.01 -16.65 -10.24
N HIS A 110 6.96 -17.48 -9.19
CA HIS A 110 5.74 -17.96 -8.54
C HIS A 110 5.28 -17.13 -7.35
N THR A 111 6.11 -16.25 -6.80
CA THR A 111 5.79 -15.59 -5.52
C THR A 111 4.81 -14.43 -5.66
N PRO A 112 3.90 -14.26 -4.66
CA PRO A 112 2.91 -13.20 -4.69
C PRO A 112 3.56 -11.84 -4.43
N GLY A 113 2.98 -10.79 -5.02
CA GLY A 113 3.43 -9.42 -4.84
C GLY A 113 2.27 -8.42 -4.83
N VAL A 114 2.60 -7.14 -5.06
CA VAL A 114 1.60 -6.05 -5.00
C VAL A 114 0.47 -6.22 -6.01
N LEU A 115 0.73 -6.79 -7.20
CA LEU A 115 -0.32 -6.98 -8.20
C LEU A 115 -1.26 -8.13 -7.82
N THR A 116 -0.75 -9.17 -7.14
CA THR A 116 -1.59 -10.21 -6.51
C THR A 116 -2.49 -9.62 -5.42
N LEU A 117 -1.95 -8.76 -4.55
CA LEU A 117 -2.74 -8.03 -3.56
C LEU A 117 -3.85 -7.21 -4.21
N LEU A 118 -3.55 -6.49 -5.31
CA LEU A 118 -4.55 -5.73 -6.05
C LEU A 118 -5.59 -6.63 -6.72
N ALA A 119 -5.21 -7.80 -7.21
CA ALA A 119 -6.13 -8.78 -7.77
C ALA A 119 -7.11 -9.29 -6.71
N ILE A 120 -6.61 -9.62 -5.51
CA ILE A 120 -7.44 -9.98 -4.35
C ILE A 120 -8.37 -8.83 -4.00
N SER A 121 -7.84 -7.61 -3.89
CA SER A 121 -8.63 -6.42 -3.61
C SER A 121 -9.74 -6.19 -4.64
N ALA A 122 -9.49 -6.45 -5.93
CA ALA A 122 -10.50 -6.34 -6.97
C ALA A 122 -11.60 -7.39 -6.81
N ALA A 123 -11.24 -8.62 -6.47
CA ALA A 123 -12.17 -9.72 -6.25
C ALA A 123 -13.09 -9.48 -5.04
N ILE A 124 -12.56 -8.93 -3.95
CA ILE A 124 -13.31 -8.70 -2.70
C ILE A 124 -14.00 -7.34 -2.63
N CYS A 125 -13.71 -6.42 -3.56
CA CYS A 125 -14.31 -5.08 -3.59
C CYS A 125 -15.85 -5.06 -3.49
N PRO A 126 -16.61 -6.01 -4.10
CA PRO A 126 -18.06 -6.07 -3.95
C PRO A 126 -18.54 -6.30 -2.50
N ILE A 127 -17.69 -6.84 -1.64
CA ILE A 127 -17.99 -7.01 -0.20
C ILE A 127 -17.87 -5.67 0.50
N PHE A 128 -16.82 -4.89 0.20
CA PHE A 128 -16.58 -3.60 0.85
C PHE A 128 -17.69 -2.57 0.60
N VAL A 129 -18.23 -2.51 -0.61
CA VAL A 129 -19.36 -1.60 -0.93
C VAL A 129 -20.66 -1.97 -0.22
N ARG A 130 -20.79 -3.22 0.24
CA ARG A 130 -21.93 -3.69 1.06
C ARG A 130 -21.65 -3.59 2.56
N THR A 131 -20.46 -3.15 2.94
CA THR A 131 -20.01 -3.08 4.32
C THR A 131 -20.09 -1.65 4.84
N SER A 132 -20.61 -1.48 6.06
CA SER A 132 -20.73 -0.17 6.69
C SER A 132 -19.36 0.50 6.90
N LYS A 133 -19.35 1.85 6.92
CA LYS A 133 -18.14 2.63 7.20
C LYS A 133 -17.50 2.24 8.55
N SER A 134 -18.33 1.96 9.56
CA SER A 134 -17.87 1.54 10.89
C SER A 134 -17.14 0.19 10.85
N LEU A 135 -17.71 -0.82 10.17
CA LEU A 135 -17.07 -2.13 10.06
C LEU A 135 -15.76 -2.05 9.24
N ARG A 136 -15.72 -1.25 8.17
CA ARG A 136 -14.47 -0.99 7.44
C ARG A 136 -13.43 -0.26 8.30
N SER A 137 -13.85 0.66 9.16
CA SER A 137 -12.94 1.33 10.11
C SER A 137 -12.38 0.35 11.13
N LEU A 138 -13.22 -0.53 11.69
CA LEU A 138 -12.79 -1.60 12.59
C LEU A 138 -11.80 -2.55 11.89
N LEU A 139 -12.12 -2.97 10.66
CA LEU A 139 -11.23 -3.80 9.86
C LEU A 139 -9.89 -3.10 9.61
N MET A 140 -9.89 -1.80 9.30
CA MET A 140 -8.66 -1.02 9.13
C MET A 140 -7.80 -1.04 10.40
N LEU A 141 -8.41 -0.86 11.58
CA LEU A 141 -7.69 -0.91 12.86
C LEU A 141 -7.10 -2.30 13.12
N THR A 142 -7.86 -3.37 12.83
CA THR A 142 -7.35 -4.75 12.95
C THR A 142 -6.18 -5.02 12.03
N LEU A 143 -6.24 -4.58 10.76
CA LEU A 143 -5.15 -4.74 9.79
C LEU A 143 -3.93 -3.87 10.17
N CYS A 144 -4.16 -2.69 10.74
CA CYS A 144 -3.08 -1.86 11.28
C CYS A 144 -2.35 -2.55 12.44
N ALA A 145 -3.07 -3.24 13.31
CA ALA A 145 -2.51 -3.99 14.43
C ALA A 145 -1.95 -5.36 14.03
N SER A 146 -2.21 -5.84 12.81
CA SER A 146 -1.83 -7.20 12.40
C SER A 146 -0.34 -7.50 12.51
N PRO A 147 0.60 -6.58 12.23
CA PRO A 147 2.03 -6.86 12.45
C PRO A 147 2.35 -7.22 13.91
N LEU A 148 1.68 -6.59 14.88
CA LEU A 148 1.84 -6.88 16.30
C LEU A 148 1.23 -8.24 16.68
N ILE A 149 0.05 -8.55 16.11
CA ILE A 149 -0.64 -9.83 16.35
C ILE A 149 0.16 -11.01 15.78
N LEU A 150 0.77 -10.83 14.61
CA LEU A 150 1.59 -11.85 13.96
C LEU A 150 2.94 -12.05 14.68
N GLY A 151 3.48 -11.03 15.33
CA GLY A 151 4.78 -11.10 16.01
C GLY A 151 5.88 -11.56 15.06
N GLY A 152 6.72 -12.50 15.51
CA GLY A 152 7.80 -13.07 14.70
C GLY A 152 7.34 -13.71 13.38
N ASN A 153 6.08 -14.16 13.30
CA ASN A 153 5.53 -14.73 12.07
C ASN A 153 5.38 -13.71 10.93
N ALA A 154 5.44 -12.40 11.21
CA ALA A 154 5.53 -11.37 10.17
C ALA A 154 6.81 -11.50 9.32
N GLY A 155 7.79 -12.28 9.78
CA GLY A 155 9.02 -12.55 9.03
C GLY A 155 10.03 -11.43 9.15
N GLN A 156 10.29 -10.98 10.39
CA GLN A 156 11.34 -9.98 10.67
C GLN A 156 12.73 -10.53 10.32
N ASP A 157 12.96 -11.82 10.56
CA ASP A 157 14.25 -12.48 10.33
C ASP A 157 14.45 -12.97 8.87
N LEU A 158 13.45 -12.81 8.00
CA LEU A 158 13.55 -13.27 6.62
C LEU A 158 14.44 -12.34 5.80
N SER A 159 15.47 -12.92 5.20
CA SER A 159 16.22 -12.26 4.13
C SER A 159 15.31 -11.94 2.94
N TRP A 160 15.80 -11.06 2.05
CA TRP A 160 15.07 -10.72 0.83
C TRP A 160 14.71 -11.96 0.00
N PHE A 161 15.68 -12.87 -0.21
CA PHE A 161 15.49 -14.04 -1.06
C PHE A 161 14.55 -15.06 -0.45
N GLU A 162 14.58 -15.25 0.87
CA GLU A 162 13.59 -16.10 1.54
C GLU A 162 12.18 -15.52 1.42
N ARG A 163 12.04 -14.18 1.47
CA ARG A 163 10.74 -13.48 1.35
C ARG A 163 10.13 -13.56 -0.05
N VAL A 164 10.97 -13.59 -1.08
CA VAL A 164 10.54 -13.65 -2.49
C VAL A 164 10.60 -15.05 -3.07
N ASP A 165 10.88 -16.07 -2.27
CA ASP A 165 10.79 -17.47 -2.63
C ASP A 165 9.73 -18.20 -1.78
N ALA A 166 9.21 -19.30 -2.33
CA ALA A 166 8.29 -20.21 -1.67
C ALA A 166 8.58 -21.64 -2.16
N ALA A 167 9.15 -22.48 -1.29
CA ALA A 167 9.55 -23.84 -1.66
C ALA A 167 8.35 -24.79 -1.79
N ASN A 168 7.26 -24.49 -1.08
CA ASN A 168 6.03 -25.29 -1.07
C ASN A 168 4.77 -24.41 -0.96
N VAL A 169 3.59 -25.05 -0.98
CA VAL A 169 2.30 -24.35 -0.94
C VAL A 169 2.09 -23.62 0.38
N GLU A 170 2.58 -24.15 1.50
CA GLU A 170 2.46 -23.50 2.81
C GLU A 170 3.26 -22.20 2.85
N ASP A 171 4.51 -22.23 2.38
CA ASP A 171 5.33 -21.03 2.22
C ASP A 171 4.64 -20.02 1.31
N TRP A 172 4.08 -20.47 0.19
CA TRP A 172 3.39 -19.60 -0.75
C TRP A 172 2.18 -18.89 -0.10
N VAL A 173 1.39 -19.63 0.68
CA VAL A 173 0.27 -19.08 1.44
C VAL A 173 0.76 -18.11 2.51
N ALA A 174 1.87 -18.42 3.19
CA ALA A 174 2.49 -17.53 4.17
C ALA A 174 2.98 -16.22 3.52
N ARG A 175 3.67 -16.30 2.37
CA ARG A 175 4.10 -15.15 1.58
C ARG A 175 2.91 -14.30 1.14
N LEU A 176 1.82 -14.94 0.75
CA LEU A 176 0.59 -14.25 0.36
C LEU A 176 -0.07 -13.52 1.53
N LEU A 177 -0.16 -14.16 2.69
CA LEU A 177 -1.04 -13.70 3.76
C LEU A 177 -0.34 -12.82 4.80
N TRP A 178 0.88 -13.13 5.23
CA TRP A 178 1.50 -12.46 6.39
C TRP A 178 2.98 -12.10 6.30
N ASN A 179 3.83 -12.81 5.55
CA ASN A 179 5.28 -12.57 5.60
C ASN A 179 6.01 -12.39 4.25
N GLY A 180 5.27 -12.24 3.15
CA GLY A 180 5.87 -11.92 1.84
C GLY A 180 6.25 -10.45 1.71
N THR A 181 6.36 -9.98 0.45
CA THR A 181 6.67 -8.58 0.14
C THR A 181 5.47 -7.65 0.38
N TYR A 182 4.29 -8.06 -0.09
CA TYR A 182 3.03 -7.32 0.05
C TYR A 182 1.91 -8.21 0.62
N PRO A 183 2.10 -8.79 1.82
CA PRO A 183 1.15 -9.76 2.37
C PRO A 183 -0.22 -9.14 2.64
N VAL A 184 -1.28 -9.90 2.38
CA VAL A 184 -2.68 -9.46 2.46
C VAL A 184 -3.02 -8.80 3.80
N LEU A 185 -2.60 -9.37 4.93
CA LEU A 185 -3.01 -8.86 6.25
C LEU A 185 -2.59 -7.39 6.48
N PRO A 186 -1.30 -7.03 6.58
CA PRO A 186 -0.96 -5.65 6.85
C PRO A 186 -1.24 -4.73 5.66
N TRP A 187 -1.21 -5.22 4.41
CA TRP A 187 -1.34 -4.34 3.24
C TRP A 187 -2.78 -4.05 2.81
N MET A 188 -3.74 -4.92 3.16
CA MET A 188 -5.16 -4.61 2.97
C MET A 188 -5.60 -3.36 3.72
N PHE A 189 -4.85 -2.95 4.76
CA PHE A 189 -5.00 -1.67 5.43
C PHE A 189 -5.08 -0.50 4.42
N PHE A 190 -4.17 -0.44 3.45
CA PHE A 190 -4.13 0.65 2.46
C PHE A 190 -5.31 0.62 1.50
N VAL A 191 -5.80 -0.58 1.15
CA VAL A 191 -7.01 -0.75 0.35
C VAL A 191 -8.21 -0.18 1.10
N ILE A 192 -8.39 -0.59 2.36
CA ILE A 192 -9.50 -0.14 3.21
C ILE A 192 -9.42 1.37 3.44
N LEU A 193 -8.24 1.91 3.71
CA LEU A 193 -7.99 3.35 3.80
C LEU A 193 -8.50 4.06 2.55
N GLY A 194 -8.22 3.55 1.35
CA GLY A 194 -8.73 4.10 0.10
C GLY A 194 -10.26 4.15 0.04
N THR A 195 -10.93 3.12 0.53
CA THR A 195 -12.41 3.09 0.60
C THR A 195 -12.97 4.11 1.60
N LEU A 196 -12.29 4.32 2.73
CA LEU A 196 -12.71 5.28 3.77
C LEU A 196 -12.45 6.71 3.32
N LEU A 197 -11.30 6.97 2.70
CA LEU A 197 -10.98 8.28 2.11
C LEU A 197 -11.98 8.66 1.00
N HIS A 198 -12.47 7.68 0.23
CA HIS A 198 -13.57 7.92 -0.71
C HIS A 198 -14.82 8.43 0.01
N ASP A 199 -15.27 7.74 1.05
CA ASP A 199 -16.47 8.11 1.79
C ASP A 199 -16.33 9.44 2.54
N PHE A 200 -15.13 9.75 3.02
CA PHE A 200 -14.82 11.01 3.73
C PHE A 200 -14.59 12.20 2.80
N THR A 201 -14.66 12.02 1.48
CA THR A 201 -14.58 13.13 0.51
C THR A 201 -15.60 14.24 0.83
N HIS A 202 -16.79 13.86 1.33
CA HIS A 202 -17.84 14.80 1.72
C HIS A 202 -17.87 15.11 3.23
N GLU A 203 -16.90 14.61 4.00
CA GLU A 203 -16.82 14.76 5.46
C GLU A 203 -15.44 15.32 5.88
N PRO A 204 -15.09 16.56 5.46
CA PRO A 204 -13.74 17.11 5.59
C PRO A 204 -13.23 17.14 7.04
N ARG A 205 -14.13 17.41 8.01
CA ARG A 205 -13.79 17.43 9.44
C ARG A 205 -13.28 16.09 9.96
N ILE A 206 -13.84 14.98 9.49
CA ILE A 206 -13.42 13.64 9.93
C ILE A 206 -12.05 13.34 9.33
N ARG A 207 -11.87 13.62 8.05
CA ARG A 207 -10.59 13.45 7.36
C ARG A 207 -9.48 14.28 7.98
N GLU A 208 -9.73 15.56 8.27
CA GLU A 208 -8.75 16.46 8.90
C GLU A 208 -8.39 16.01 10.32
N ARG A 209 -9.35 15.54 11.12
CA ARG A 209 -9.07 14.92 12.42
C ARG A 209 -8.19 13.68 12.29
N GLY A 210 -8.47 12.82 11.30
CA GLY A 210 -7.65 11.65 11.01
C GLY A 210 -6.21 12.03 10.65
N ILE A 211 -6.02 13.07 9.84
CA ILE A 211 -4.69 13.61 9.51
C ILE A 211 -3.98 14.13 10.77
N VAL A 212 -4.65 14.90 11.62
CA VAL A 212 -4.05 15.42 12.86
C VAL A 212 -3.61 14.29 13.78
N LEU A 213 -4.45 13.28 13.99
CA LEU A 213 -4.10 12.10 14.79
C LEU A 213 -2.91 11.35 14.18
N GLY A 214 -2.88 11.21 12.86
CA GLY A 214 -1.77 10.60 12.13
C GLY A 214 -0.46 11.38 12.27
N VAL A 215 -0.50 12.71 12.23
CA VAL A 215 0.67 13.58 12.45
C VAL A 215 1.18 13.43 13.89
N ILE A 216 0.28 13.41 14.88
CA ILE A 216 0.67 13.17 16.28
C ILE A 216 1.35 11.81 16.43
N ALA A 217 0.77 10.76 15.84
CA ALA A 217 1.37 9.42 15.86
C ALA A 217 2.74 9.39 15.16
N THR A 218 2.88 10.10 14.03
CA THR A 218 4.16 10.24 13.31
C THR A 218 5.21 10.95 14.16
N SER A 219 4.84 12.03 14.85
CA SER A 219 5.76 12.70 15.78
C SER A 219 6.17 11.78 16.93
N ALA A 220 5.25 10.97 17.46
CA ALA A 220 5.55 10.01 18.50
C ALA A 220 6.56 8.94 18.04
N THR A 221 6.48 8.47 16.78
CA THR A 221 7.45 7.48 16.26
C THR A 221 8.86 8.04 16.12
N ILE A 222 9.00 9.32 15.79
CA ILE A 222 10.29 10.03 15.79
C ILE A 222 10.84 10.15 17.21
N VAL A 223 9.99 10.48 18.19
CA VAL A 223 10.42 10.55 19.59
C VAL A 223 10.86 9.17 20.08
N ILE A 224 10.13 8.10 19.72
CA ILE A 224 10.50 6.72 20.05
C ILE A 224 11.86 6.37 19.45
N SER A 225 12.13 6.70 18.18
CA SER A 225 13.42 6.38 17.56
C SER A 225 14.60 7.06 18.28
N VAL A 226 14.40 8.29 18.78
CA VAL A 226 15.43 9.01 19.56
C VAL A 226 15.61 8.41 20.97
N ILE A 227 14.53 7.99 21.63
CA ILE A 227 14.60 7.42 22.99
C ILE A 227 15.26 6.04 22.98
N GLU A 228 14.91 5.21 21.99
CA GLU A 228 15.38 3.82 21.88
C GLU A 228 16.72 3.69 21.13
N ASP A 229 17.28 4.79 20.62
CA ASP A 229 18.53 4.83 19.84
C ASP A 229 18.52 3.88 18.62
N VAL A 230 17.41 3.86 17.89
CA VAL A 230 17.21 3.06 16.67
C VAL A 230 16.90 3.96 15.47
N ASP A 231 17.13 3.47 14.26
CA ASP A 231 16.78 4.20 13.05
C ASP A 231 15.26 4.47 12.98
N TRP A 232 14.88 5.68 12.55
CA TRP A 232 13.46 6.00 12.42
C TRP A 232 12.79 5.15 11.33
N ALA A 233 13.45 4.97 10.18
CA ALA A 233 12.89 4.23 9.06
C ALA A 233 13.97 3.48 8.27
N LEU A 234 13.73 2.19 8.02
CA LEU A 234 14.53 1.32 7.16
C LEU A 234 13.63 0.48 6.25
N THR A 235 14.20 -0.02 5.14
CA THR A 235 13.50 -0.99 4.30
C THR A 235 13.28 -2.32 5.04
N SER A 236 14.25 -2.74 5.84
CA SER A 236 14.22 -3.92 6.71
C SER A 236 15.30 -3.75 7.80
N GLY A 237 15.18 -4.48 8.90
CA GLY A 237 16.13 -4.42 10.02
C GLY A 237 15.58 -3.72 11.25
N ASP A 238 16.49 -3.16 12.06
CA ASP A 238 16.17 -2.58 13.36
C ASP A 238 15.80 -1.09 13.23
N ALA A 239 14.50 -0.83 13.06
CA ALA A 239 13.96 0.52 12.94
C ALA A 239 12.51 0.60 13.42
N VAL A 240 12.07 1.81 13.78
CA VAL A 240 10.66 2.04 14.18
C VAL A 240 9.71 1.80 13.01
N LEU A 241 10.07 2.28 11.81
CA LEU A 241 9.34 2.06 10.57
C LEU A 241 10.12 1.08 9.69
N THR A 242 9.64 -0.15 9.61
CA THR A 242 10.11 -1.13 8.62
C THR A 242 9.09 -1.37 7.51
N PHE A 243 9.59 -1.50 6.28
CA PHE A 243 8.78 -1.81 5.09
C PHE A 243 8.64 -3.34 4.88
N PHE A 244 9.70 -4.09 5.16
CA PHE A 244 9.77 -5.55 5.05
C PHE A 244 10.22 -6.20 6.38
N PRO A 245 9.30 -6.82 7.13
CA PRO A 245 7.85 -6.75 6.96
C PRO A 245 7.30 -5.36 7.32
N ALA A 246 6.11 -5.03 6.83
CA ALA A 246 5.48 -3.75 7.13
C ALA A 246 5.14 -3.68 8.64
N SER A 247 5.80 -2.77 9.36
CA SER A 247 5.52 -2.49 10.78
C SER A 247 4.24 -1.68 10.97
N MET A 248 3.62 -1.76 12.16
CA MET A 248 2.46 -0.92 12.48
C MET A 248 2.78 0.59 12.35
N PRO A 249 3.90 1.12 12.90
CA PRO A 249 4.29 2.52 12.69
C PRO A 249 4.39 2.90 11.21
N PHE A 250 4.96 2.03 10.37
CA PHE A 250 5.04 2.25 8.93
C PHE A 250 3.66 2.40 8.28
N LEU A 251 2.69 1.54 8.64
CA LEU A 251 1.31 1.63 8.13
C LEU A 251 0.67 2.99 8.49
N VAL A 252 0.78 3.40 9.75
CA VAL A 252 0.19 4.66 10.25
C VAL A 252 0.84 5.88 9.60
N VAL A 253 2.16 5.94 9.56
CA VAL A 253 2.89 7.09 8.98
C VAL A 253 2.60 7.18 7.48
N SER A 254 2.69 6.07 6.75
CA SER A 254 2.41 6.05 5.32
C SER A 254 0.96 6.44 5.01
N ALA A 255 -0.02 5.94 5.78
CA ALA A 255 -1.42 6.36 5.63
C ALA A 255 -1.61 7.86 5.85
N THR A 256 -0.92 8.41 6.84
CA THR A 256 -0.95 9.85 7.14
C THR A 256 -0.41 10.65 5.96
N VAL A 257 0.74 10.26 5.41
CA VAL A 257 1.33 10.91 4.24
C VAL A 257 0.40 10.81 3.04
N VAL A 258 -0.19 9.64 2.77
CA VAL A 258 -1.18 9.48 1.69
C VAL A 258 -2.38 10.43 1.91
N ALA A 259 -2.96 10.47 3.11
CA ALA A 259 -4.10 11.32 3.42
C ALA A 259 -3.78 12.82 3.27
N ILE A 260 -2.58 13.25 3.70
CA ILE A 260 -2.09 14.63 3.51
C ILE A 260 -1.95 14.93 2.01
N LEU A 261 -1.29 14.06 1.24
CA LEU A 261 -1.11 14.26 -0.20
C LEU A 261 -2.46 14.33 -0.92
N MET A 262 -3.40 13.44 -0.60
CA MET A 262 -4.76 13.51 -1.15
C MET A 262 -5.41 14.85 -0.82
N ARG A 263 -5.33 15.30 0.43
CA ARG A 263 -5.95 16.56 0.86
C ARG A 263 -5.32 17.79 0.20
N LEU A 264 -4.00 17.83 0.09
CA LEU A 264 -3.26 18.94 -0.52
C LEU A 264 -3.58 19.06 -2.01
N LEU A 265 -3.64 17.93 -2.71
CA LEU A 265 -3.90 17.91 -4.15
C LEU A 265 -5.38 18.11 -4.48
N GLU A 266 -6.30 17.78 -3.58
CA GLU A 266 -7.73 18.03 -3.79
C GLU A 266 -8.08 19.52 -3.88
N GLY A 267 -7.33 20.39 -3.19
CA GLY A 267 -7.55 21.84 -3.22
C GLY A 267 -9.01 22.20 -2.91
N SER A 268 -9.66 22.86 -3.87
CA SER A 268 -11.08 23.23 -3.82
C SER A 268 -11.95 22.47 -4.84
N GLU A 269 -11.41 21.44 -5.51
CA GLU A 269 -12.11 20.69 -6.58
C GLU A 269 -13.44 20.10 -6.10
N VAL A 270 -13.47 19.56 -4.88
CA VAL A 270 -14.68 18.92 -4.33
C VAL A 270 -15.79 19.93 -4.01
N SER A 271 -15.43 21.20 -3.79
CA SER A 271 -16.37 22.32 -3.65
C SER A 271 -16.68 23.04 -4.97
N GLY A 272 -16.25 22.51 -6.12
CA GLY A 272 -16.45 23.12 -7.44
C GLY A 272 -15.47 24.26 -7.77
N GLY A 273 -14.42 24.42 -6.98
CA GLY A 273 -13.34 25.39 -7.22
C GLY A 273 -12.18 24.80 -8.03
N ASN A 274 -11.10 25.57 -8.15
CA ASN A 274 -9.93 25.19 -8.93
C ASN A 274 -9.05 24.12 -8.23
N PRO A 275 -8.26 23.36 -9.03
CA PRO A 275 -7.28 22.35 -8.60
C PRO A 275 -6.31 22.74 -7.51
#